data_AF-A0A7J6T4Q1-F1
#
_entry.id   AF-A0A7J6T4Q1-F1
#
_cell.length_a   1.000
_cell.length_b   1.000
_cell.length_c   1.000
_cell.angle_alpha   90.00
_cell.angle_beta   90.00
_cell.angle_gamma   90.00
#
_symmetry.space_group_name_H-M   'P 1'
#
loop_
_entity.id
_entity.type
_entity.pdbx_description
1 polymer ?
#
loop_
_entity_poly.entity_id
_entity_poly.type
_entity_poly.pdbx_seq_one_letter_code
_entity_poly.pdbx_strand_id
1 'polypeptide(L)'
;MVVPGLPPFLVDSRDPLKLEYDQGTFFCDENQYRQKESPTESLFQAVAICTPNFDWQAVDIVTDRNNLRKLMRALQPQWDSFDDQSFQIDLDVVGRTVVLTRVGPAESRVFGCGHSFEDQMTTPSPEGSFRRVVSLNLGRVALVVRSEIDAVDGGTWRSVSRKAEWSPKPGSRIEIKRGGGLKKGSESPEYWELKTKSLKKRFDWAGAYGQLCLGDVHNLLIARTKWTEVKSMESLTREQVGARGRFFDLFGRLEALLKSILEIVRKPADGSNSRSYVVTWD
;
A
#
# COMPACT_ATOMS: atom_id res chain seq x y z
N MET A 1 7.32 -8.52 13.27
CA MET A 1 6.35 -7.46 12.92
C MET A 1 5.84 -6.80 14.20
N VAL A 2 5.73 -5.47 14.23
CA VAL A 2 5.18 -4.71 15.36
C VAL A 2 3.76 -4.23 15.04
N VAL A 3 2.81 -4.46 15.96
CA VAL A 3 1.39 -4.13 15.77
C VAL A 3 0.77 -3.53 17.04
N PRO A 4 0.16 -2.33 17.02
CA PRO A 4 0.15 -1.40 15.88
C PRO A 4 1.50 -0.65 15.80
N GLY A 5 2.21 -0.73 14.68
CA GLY A 5 3.48 -0.01 14.51
C GLY A 5 3.35 1.52 14.57
N LEU A 6 4.47 2.22 14.34
CA LEU A 6 4.51 3.68 14.19
C LEU A 6 4.99 4.02 12.76
N PRO A 7 4.24 4.82 11.98
CA PRO A 7 4.73 5.37 10.73
C PRO A 7 5.83 6.42 10.98
N PRO A 8 6.73 6.65 10.01
CA PRO A 8 7.63 7.80 10.02
C PRO A 8 6.85 9.12 10.13
N PHE A 9 7.38 10.09 10.87
CA PHE A 9 6.80 11.43 10.93
C PHE A 9 7.45 12.33 9.88
N LEU A 10 6.66 13.16 9.19
CA LEU A 10 7.20 14.22 8.36
C LEU A 10 8.06 15.18 9.19
N VAL A 11 9.22 15.56 8.66
CA VAL A 11 10.07 16.59 9.26
C VAL A 11 9.58 17.99 8.90
N ASP A 12 9.77 18.95 9.82
CA ASP A 12 9.31 20.33 9.65
C ASP A 12 10.15 21.12 8.63
N SER A 13 11.45 20.81 8.50
CA SER A 13 12.32 21.54 7.56
C SER A 13 12.14 21.06 6.12
N ARG A 14 12.00 22.02 5.22
CA ARG A 14 11.84 21.81 3.77
C ARG A 14 12.84 22.63 2.96
N ASP A 15 14.02 22.86 3.54
CA ASP A 15 15.11 23.57 2.87
C ASP A 15 15.47 22.91 1.54
N PRO A 16 16.11 23.62 0.60
CA PRO A 16 16.49 23.04 -0.69
C PRO A 16 17.32 21.77 -0.50
N LEU A 17 16.73 20.62 -0.83
CA LEU A 17 17.34 19.31 -0.63
C LEU A 17 18.22 18.93 -1.83
N LYS A 18 19.41 18.42 -1.53
CA LYS A 18 20.22 17.64 -2.46
C LYS A 18 20.09 16.17 -2.07
N LEU A 19 19.42 15.41 -2.91
CA LEU A 19 19.17 13.99 -2.68
C LEU A 19 20.39 13.17 -3.06
N GLU A 20 20.52 12.00 -2.45
CA GLU A 20 21.39 10.95 -2.97
C GLU A 20 20.70 10.24 -4.13
N TYR A 21 21.48 9.61 -4.99
CA TYR A 21 20.90 8.76 -6.03
C TYR A 21 20.81 7.33 -5.55
N ASP A 22 19.59 6.86 -5.48
CA ASP A 22 19.27 5.48 -5.23
C ASP A 22 19.70 4.68 -6.46
N GLN A 23 20.73 3.87 -6.29
CA GLN A 23 21.16 2.90 -7.28
C GLN A 23 21.46 1.58 -6.57
N GLY A 24 20.65 0.56 -6.83
CA GLY A 24 20.82 -0.73 -6.19
C GLY A 24 19.60 -1.62 -6.31
N THR A 25 19.66 -2.76 -5.64
CA THR A 25 18.55 -3.68 -5.49
C THR A 25 17.85 -3.38 -4.17
N PHE A 26 16.56 -3.07 -4.24
CA PHE A 26 15.73 -2.76 -3.07
C PHE A 26 14.53 -3.70 -3.04
N PHE A 27 14.00 -3.95 -1.84
CA PHE A 27 12.76 -4.71 -1.70
C PHE A 27 11.59 -3.91 -2.29
N CYS A 28 10.90 -4.49 -3.27
CA CYS A 28 9.61 -3.98 -3.73
C CYS A 28 8.43 -4.79 -3.16
N ASP A 29 8.71 -5.88 -2.44
CA ASP A 29 7.75 -6.61 -1.60
C ASP A 29 8.47 -7.32 -0.43
N GLU A 30 8.55 -6.65 0.71
CA GLU A 30 9.22 -7.23 1.89
C GLU A 30 8.47 -8.43 2.45
N ASN A 31 7.14 -8.50 2.32
CA ASN A 31 6.39 -9.64 2.86
C ASN A 31 6.64 -10.88 2.00
N GLN A 32 6.67 -10.73 0.67
CA GLN A 32 7.04 -11.81 -0.24
C GLN A 32 8.48 -12.27 0.00
N TYR A 33 9.40 -11.35 0.31
CA TYR A 33 10.79 -11.70 0.63
C TYR A 33 10.91 -12.45 1.95
N ARG A 34 10.30 -11.92 3.02
CA ARG A 34 10.42 -12.45 4.38
C ARG A 34 9.54 -13.69 4.63
N GLN A 35 8.44 -13.82 3.89
CA GLN A 35 7.45 -14.88 4.04
C GLN A 35 6.84 -15.28 2.70
N LYS A 36 7.65 -15.97 1.90
CA LYS A 36 7.32 -16.33 0.52
C LYS A 36 6.04 -17.17 0.40
N GLU A 37 5.81 -18.07 1.35
CA GLU A 37 4.70 -19.03 1.32
C GLU A 37 3.36 -18.40 1.75
N SER A 38 3.39 -17.30 2.49
CA SER A 38 2.17 -16.60 2.96
C SER A 38 2.36 -15.08 3.09
N PRO A 39 2.60 -14.35 1.98
CA PRO A 39 2.91 -12.90 2.01
C PRO A 39 1.78 -12.02 2.58
N THR A 40 0.56 -12.52 2.57
CA THR A 40 -0.64 -11.85 3.10
C THR A 40 -0.89 -12.17 4.58
N GLU A 41 -0.17 -13.10 5.20
CA GLU A 41 -0.42 -13.51 6.59
C GLU A 41 -0.31 -12.34 7.56
N SER A 42 0.69 -11.47 7.37
CA SER A 42 0.90 -10.30 8.25
C SER A 42 -0.31 -9.36 8.30
N LEU A 43 -1.11 -9.29 7.23
CA LEU A 43 -2.37 -8.54 7.19
C LEU A 43 -3.39 -9.16 8.15
N PHE A 44 -3.67 -10.46 8.03
CA PHE A 44 -4.63 -11.17 8.88
C PHE A 44 -4.22 -11.13 10.35
N GLN A 45 -2.92 -11.32 10.60
CA GLN A 45 -2.32 -11.22 11.92
C GLN A 45 -2.56 -9.84 12.55
N ALA A 46 -2.34 -8.77 11.79
CA ALA A 46 -2.55 -7.40 12.26
C ALA A 46 -4.03 -7.14 12.60
N VAL A 47 -4.96 -7.56 11.73
CA VAL A 47 -6.40 -7.40 11.97
C VAL A 47 -6.85 -8.20 13.18
N ALA A 48 -6.43 -9.45 13.34
CA ALA A 48 -6.80 -10.27 14.50
C ALA A 48 -6.34 -9.67 15.85
N ILE A 49 -5.26 -8.89 15.84
CA ILE A 49 -4.68 -8.26 17.03
C ILE A 49 -5.34 -6.91 17.34
N CYS A 50 -5.59 -6.11 16.31
CA CYS A 50 -6.15 -4.76 16.43
C CYS A 50 -7.69 -4.77 16.53
N THR A 51 -8.33 -5.72 15.84
CA THR A 51 -9.78 -5.84 15.73
C THR A 51 -10.20 -7.32 15.85
N PRO A 52 -10.11 -7.94 17.05
CA PRO A 52 -10.32 -9.39 17.22
C PRO A 52 -11.69 -9.91 16.77
N ASN A 53 -12.71 -9.04 16.80
CA ASN A 53 -14.09 -9.36 16.40
C ASN A 53 -14.42 -8.88 14.98
N PHE A 54 -13.41 -8.69 14.12
CA PHE A 54 -13.62 -8.25 12.75
C PHE A 54 -14.41 -9.31 11.95
N ASP A 55 -15.50 -8.90 11.31
CA ASP A 55 -16.35 -9.78 10.53
C ASP A 55 -15.76 -10.03 9.13
N TRP A 56 -14.96 -11.09 9.02
CA TRP A 56 -14.43 -11.53 7.73
C TRP A 56 -15.50 -12.04 6.77
N GLN A 57 -16.68 -12.45 7.24
CA GLN A 57 -17.76 -12.91 6.37
C GLN A 57 -18.38 -11.77 5.56
N ALA A 58 -18.24 -10.52 6.01
CA ALA A 58 -18.66 -9.35 5.25
C ALA A 58 -17.67 -8.94 4.15
N VAL A 59 -16.47 -9.53 4.09
CA VAL A 59 -15.41 -9.12 3.15
C VAL A 59 -15.48 -9.91 1.86
N ASP A 60 -15.46 -9.22 0.72
CA ASP A 60 -15.39 -9.85 -0.58
C ASP A 60 -13.94 -10.16 -0.99
N ILE A 61 -13.03 -9.19 -0.83
CA ILE A 61 -11.63 -9.33 -1.25
C ILE A 61 -10.67 -8.84 -0.16
N VAL A 62 -9.60 -9.60 0.08
CA VAL A 62 -8.44 -9.20 0.87
C VAL A 62 -7.24 -9.06 -0.06
N THR A 63 -6.54 -7.93 -0.04
CA THR A 63 -5.42 -7.71 -0.97
C THR A 63 -4.45 -6.63 -0.52
N ASP A 64 -3.35 -6.51 -1.27
CA ASP A 64 -2.48 -5.34 -1.24
C ASP A 64 -2.93 -4.28 -2.25
N ARG A 65 -2.77 -3.00 -1.90
CA ARG A 65 -3.00 -1.86 -2.79
C ARG A 65 -2.32 -2.03 -4.15
N ASN A 66 -1.15 -2.67 -4.17
CA ASN A 66 -0.39 -2.93 -5.40
C ASN A 66 -1.16 -3.77 -6.43
N ASN A 67 -1.92 -4.78 -5.99
CA ASN A 67 -2.70 -5.62 -6.91
C ASN A 67 -3.85 -4.82 -7.55
N LEU A 68 -4.52 -3.99 -6.76
CA LEU A 68 -5.55 -3.09 -7.29
C LEU A 68 -4.97 -2.06 -8.27
N ARG A 69 -3.77 -1.54 -8.01
CA ARG A 69 -3.06 -0.65 -8.95
C ARG A 69 -2.72 -1.34 -10.27
N LYS A 70 -2.28 -2.60 -10.23
CA LYS A 70 -2.03 -3.40 -11.44
C LYS A 70 -3.30 -3.56 -12.28
N LEU A 71 -4.41 -3.91 -11.64
CA LEU A 71 -5.72 -4.00 -12.31
C LEU A 71 -6.18 -2.65 -12.88
N MET A 72 -6.01 -1.56 -12.15
CA MET A 72 -6.29 -0.20 -12.65
C MET A 72 -5.44 0.17 -13.87
N ARG A 73 -4.17 -0.22 -13.87
CA ARG A 73 -3.27 -0.01 -15.00
C ARG A 73 -3.72 -0.79 -16.23
N ALA A 74 -4.12 -2.05 -16.08
CA ALA A 74 -4.69 -2.84 -17.19
C ALA A 74 -5.95 -2.19 -17.80
N LEU A 75 -6.79 -1.59 -16.96
CA LEU A 75 -7.99 -0.86 -17.39
C LEU A 75 -7.67 0.49 -18.05
N GLN A 76 -6.44 1.00 -17.89
CA GLN A 76 -6.02 2.27 -18.46
C GLN A 76 -4.52 2.30 -18.82
N PRO A 77 -4.10 1.55 -19.86
CA PRO A 77 -2.69 1.30 -20.17
C PRO A 77 -1.91 2.58 -20.54
N GLN A 78 -2.61 3.63 -20.98
CA GLN A 78 -2.02 4.94 -21.29
C GLN A 78 -1.56 5.74 -20.07
N TRP A 79 -1.80 5.26 -18.85
CA TRP A 79 -1.42 5.95 -17.60
C TRP A 79 0.02 5.79 -17.20
N ASP A 80 0.67 4.72 -17.65
CA ASP A 80 2.02 4.42 -17.24
C ASP A 80 2.90 4.14 -18.45
N SER A 81 4.10 4.68 -18.42
CA SER A 81 5.08 4.56 -19.51
C SER A 81 6.24 3.64 -19.12
N PHE A 82 6.00 2.65 -18.26
CA PHE A 82 6.98 1.60 -17.99
C PHE A 82 6.88 0.49 -19.04
N ASP A 83 8.06 -0.01 -19.43
CA ASP A 83 8.24 -0.90 -20.58
C ASP A 83 7.75 -2.35 -20.35
N ASP A 84 7.47 -2.74 -19.10
CA ASP A 84 6.85 -4.04 -18.76
C ASP A 84 5.60 -3.80 -17.90
N GLN A 85 4.44 -3.91 -18.53
CA GLN A 85 3.15 -3.77 -17.87
C GLN A 85 2.54 -5.10 -17.44
N SER A 86 3.21 -6.22 -17.75
CA SER A 86 2.69 -7.54 -17.43
C SER A 86 2.59 -7.73 -15.93
N PHE A 87 1.62 -8.54 -15.51
CA PHE A 87 1.53 -8.96 -14.12
C PHE A 87 0.78 -10.26 -13.97
N GLN A 88 1.08 -10.93 -12.86
CA GLN A 88 0.29 -12.02 -12.33
C GLN A 88 -0.17 -11.71 -10.90
N ILE A 89 -1.39 -12.16 -10.58
CA ILE A 89 -1.99 -12.14 -9.24
C ILE A 89 -2.60 -13.52 -9.01
N ASP A 90 -2.24 -14.16 -7.90
CA ASP A 90 -2.85 -15.40 -7.45
C ASP A 90 -4.08 -15.09 -6.59
N LEU A 91 -5.14 -15.87 -6.76
CA LEU A 91 -6.44 -15.67 -6.12
C LEU A 91 -6.81 -16.92 -5.34
N ASP A 92 -6.83 -16.85 -4.02
CA ASP A 92 -7.29 -17.94 -3.16
C ASP A 92 -8.70 -17.66 -2.63
N VAL A 93 -9.64 -18.57 -2.89
CA VAL A 93 -11.03 -18.48 -2.45
C VAL A 93 -11.21 -19.24 -1.15
N VAL A 94 -11.49 -18.52 -0.07
CA VAL A 94 -11.73 -19.06 1.27
C VAL A 94 -13.16 -18.72 1.69
N GLY A 95 -14.05 -19.70 1.60
CA GLY A 95 -15.49 -19.47 1.74
C GLY A 95 -15.99 -18.52 0.65
N ARG A 96 -16.46 -17.32 1.04
CA ARG A 96 -16.82 -16.25 0.09
C ARG A 96 -15.69 -15.27 -0.20
N THR A 97 -14.72 -15.14 0.68
CA THR A 97 -13.67 -14.13 0.57
C THR A 97 -12.60 -14.59 -0.41
N VAL A 98 -12.10 -13.68 -1.24
CA VAL A 98 -11.02 -13.95 -2.19
C VAL A 98 -9.77 -13.18 -1.77
N VAL A 99 -8.66 -13.89 -1.57
CA VAL A 99 -7.36 -13.30 -1.22
C VAL A 99 -6.56 -13.12 -2.51
N LEU A 100 -6.22 -11.89 -2.85
CA LEU A 100 -5.39 -11.57 -4.01
C LEU A 100 -3.94 -11.35 -3.56
N THR A 101 -3.06 -12.26 -3.97
CA THR A 101 -1.63 -12.26 -3.65
C THR A 101 -0.81 -11.88 -4.89
N ARG A 102 0.12 -10.94 -4.71
CA ARG A 102 1.02 -10.52 -5.80
C ARG A 102 1.91 -11.70 -6.20
N VAL A 103 2.08 -11.91 -7.51
CA VAL A 103 3.17 -12.72 -8.04
C VAL A 103 4.19 -11.82 -8.74
N GLY A 104 5.47 -12.11 -8.54
CA GLY A 104 6.58 -11.38 -9.14
C GLY A 104 7.82 -11.34 -8.24
N PRO A 105 8.85 -10.60 -8.63
CA PRO A 105 10.04 -10.47 -7.83
C PRO A 105 9.74 -9.68 -6.54
N ALA A 106 10.39 -10.08 -5.45
CA ALA A 106 10.33 -9.39 -4.16
C ALA A 106 11.31 -8.20 -4.08
N GLU A 107 12.26 -8.16 -5.01
CA GLU A 107 13.30 -7.15 -5.14
C GLU A 107 13.28 -6.54 -6.55
N SER A 108 13.64 -5.27 -6.68
CA SER A 108 13.76 -4.59 -7.96
C SER A 108 14.97 -3.67 -7.98
N ARG A 109 15.54 -3.45 -9.17
CA ARG A 109 16.55 -2.41 -9.35
C ARG A 109 15.89 -1.05 -9.31
N VAL A 110 16.34 -0.19 -8.41
CA VAL A 110 15.89 1.19 -8.29
C VAL A 110 16.97 2.11 -8.87
N PHE A 111 16.50 3.09 -9.65
CA PHE A 111 17.28 4.18 -10.19
C PHE A 111 16.48 5.45 -10.01
N GLY A 112 16.87 6.32 -9.08
CA GLY A 112 16.08 7.50 -8.76
C GLY A 112 16.52 8.19 -7.47
N CYS A 113 15.62 8.98 -6.90
CA CYS A 113 15.86 9.66 -5.62
C CYS A 113 14.65 9.48 -4.68
N GLY A 114 13.91 8.38 -4.82
CA GLY A 114 12.70 8.12 -4.04
C GLY A 114 13.01 7.81 -2.58
N HIS A 115 13.93 6.86 -2.35
CA HIS A 115 14.30 6.45 -0.99
C HIS A 115 15.05 7.57 -0.28
N SER A 116 16.05 8.17 -0.94
CA SER A 116 16.74 9.33 -0.36
C SER A 116 15.79 10.49 -0.02
N PHE A 117 14.72 10.69 -0.80
CA PHE A 117 13.71 11.70 -0.48
C PHE A 117 12.86 11.30 0.73
N GLU A 118 12.39 10.06 0.81
CA GLU A 118 11.67 9.55 1.99
C GLU A 118 12.52 9.66 3.26
N ASP A 119 13.80 9.26 3.20
CA ASP A 119 14.74 9.33 4.31
C ASP A 119 14.99 10.77 4.80
N GLN A 120 15.07 11.74 3.89
CA GLN A 120 15.28 13.15 4.25
C GLN A 120 13.99 13.86 4.69
N MET A 121 12.82 13.41 4.23
CA MET A 121 11.53 14.02 4.56
C MET A 121 10.88 13.43 5.79
N THR A 122 11.43 12.36 6.37
CA THR A 122 10.82 11.66 7.49
C THR A 122 11.80 11.39 8.63
N THR A 123 11.26 11.22 9.83
CA THR A 123 12.03 10.69 10.96
C THR A 123 12.38 9.22 10.69
N PRO A 124 13.58 8.75 11.06
CA PRO A 124 13.93 7.33 10.92
C PRO A 124 12.91 6.41 11.60
N SER A 125 12.43 5.39 10.89
CA SER A 125 11.59 4.34 11.47
C SER A 125 12.46 3.22 12.06
N PRO A 126 12.47 3.00 13.38
CA PRO A 126 13.28 1.93 13.99
C PRO A 126 12.75 0.52 13.66
N GLU A 127 11.52 0.39 13.18
CA GLU A 127 10.83 -0.89 12.97
C GLU A 127 10.61 -1.21 11.47
N GLY A 128 11.23 -0.43 10.57
CA GLY A 128 11.12 -0.57 9.11
C GLY A 128 9.87 0.10 8.51
N SER A 129 9.47 -0.34 7.32
CA SER A 129 8.31 0.23 6.63
C SER A 129 6.99 0.00 7.39
N PHE A 130 6.15 1.03 7.45
CA PHE A 130 4.86 0.95 8.10
C PHE A 130 3.77 0.55 7.10
N ARG A 131 2.93 -0.42 7.47
CA ARG A 131 1.81 -0.88 6.67
C ARG A 131 0.50 -0.65 7.40
N ARG A 132 -0.45 -0.01 6.71
CA ARG A 132 -1.82 0.18 7.16
C ARG A 132 -2.73 -0.85 6.50
N VAL A 133 -3.69 -1.37 7.27
CA VAL A 133 -4.78 -2.21 6.77
C VAL A 133 -6.08 -1.43 6.91
N VAL A 134 -6.80 -1.28 5.82
CA VAL A 134 -8.06 -0.53 5.75
C VAL A 134 -9.18 -1.42 5.26
N SER A 135 -10.37 -1.27 5.84
CA SER A 135 -11.59 -1.80 5.25
C SER A 135 -12.30 -0.67 4.52
N LEU A 136 -12.63 -0.88 3.24
CA LEU A 136 -13.30 0.11 2.41
C LEU A 136 -14.24 -0.55 1.42
N ASN A 137 -15.25 0.18 0.95
CA ASN A 137 -16.14 -0.26 -0.11
C ASN A 137 -15.76 0.42 -1.42
N LEU A 138 -15.42 -0.37 -2.44
CA LEU A 138 -15.35 0.12 -3.81
C LEU A 138 -16.69 -0.15 -4.48
N GLY A 139 -17.58 0.84 -4.41
CA GLY A 139 -18.98 0.67 -4.77
C GLY A 139 -19.62 -0.43 -3.92
N ARG A 140 -20.01 -1.55 -4.54
CA ARG A 140 -20.60 -2.71 -3.86
C ARG A 140 -19.62 -3.82 -3.50
N VAL A 141 -18.33 -3.66 -3.76
CA VAL A 141 -17.30 -4.66 -3.43
C VAL A 141 -16.63 -4.29 -2.11
N ALA A 142 -16.80 -5.13 -1.10
CA ALA A 142 -16.20 -4.93 0.22
C ALA A 142 -14.73 -5.39 0.23
N LEU A 143 -13.80 -4.47 0.47
CA LEU A 143 -12.36 -4.70 0.41
C LEU A 143 -11.72 -4.58 1.79
N VAL A 144 -10.70 -5.42 2.03
CA VAL A 144 -9.65 -5.18 3.02
C VAL A 144 -8.34 -5.01 2.28
N VAL A 145 -7.75 -3.81 2.37
CA VAL A 145 -6.57 -3.42 1.61
C VAL A 145 -5.42 -3.12 2.55
N ARG A 146 -4.26 -3.75 2.32
CA ARG A 146 -2.99 -3.37 2.95
C ARG A 146 -2.19 -2.46 2.03
N SER A 147 -1.62 -1.40 2.58
CA SER A 147 -0.70 -0.51 1.88
C SER A 147 0.44 -0.08 2.78
N GLU A 148 1.62 0.06 2.21
CA GLU A 148 2.69 0.86 2.82
C GLU A 148 2.25 2.32 2.91
N ILE A 149 2.66 2.99 3.99
CA ILE A 149 2.46 4.42 4.21
C ILE A 149 3.81 5.05 4.48
N ASP A 150 4.13 6.09 3.72
CA ASP A 150 5.44 6.73 3.73
C ASP A 150 5.60 7.61 4.98
N ALA A 151 4.57 8.37 5.36
CA ALA A 151 4.62 9.22 6.54
C ALA A 151 3.26 9.56 7.17
N VAL A 152 3.32 10.13 8.37
CA VAL A 152 2.24 10.90 9.01
C VAL A 152 2.72 12.31 9.34
N ASP A 153 1.78 13.21 9.62
CA ASP A 153 2.11 14.55 10.09
C ASP A 153 2.88 14.53 11.43
N GLY A 154 3.85 15.44 11.59
CA GLY A 154 4.72 15.54 12.77
C GLY A 154 4.10 16.20 14.01
N GLY A 155 2.78 16.45 14.01
CA GLY A 155 2.02 17.16 15.06
C GLY A 155 1.95 16.46 16.43
N THR A 156 0.91 16.72 17.23
CA THR A 156 0.73 16.27 18.64
C THR A 156 0.77 14.75 18.91
N TRP A 157 1.08 13.95 17.90
CA TRP A 157 1.31 12.51 17.88
C TRP A 157 2.60 12.12 18.60
N ARG A 158 2.73 12.50 19.87
CA ARG A 158 3.78 11.94 20.72
C ARG A 158 3.43 10.48 20.99
N SER A 159 4.25 9.60 20.43
CA SER A 159 4.13 8.15 20.52
C SER A 159 3.85 7.72 21.96
N VAL A 160 2.86 6.83 22.13
CA VAL A 160 2.79 6.05 23.36
C VAL A 160 3.59 4.79 23.06
N SER A 161 4.86 4.75 23.47
CA SER A 161 5.57 3.48 23.51
C SER A 161 4.87 2.60 24.54
N ARG A 162 4.07 1.65 24.07
CA ARG A 162 3.61 0.55 24.92
C ARG A 162 4.79 -0.37 25.15
N LYS A 163 5.00 -0.81 26.40
CA LYS A 163 5.96 -1.87 26.70
C LYS A 163 5.60 -3.06 25.83
N ALA A 164 6.55 -3.46 25.01
CA ALA A 164 6.30 -4.41 23.96
C ALA A 164 6.34 -5.84 24.50
N GLU A 165 5.33 -6.63 24.18
CA GLU A 165 5.27 -8.05 24.52
C GLU A 165 5.30 -8.86 23.22
N TRP A 166 6.31 -9.73 23.13
CA TRP A 166 6.43 -10.68 22.04
C TRP A 166 5.55 -11.88 22.33
N SER A 167 4.68 -12.21 21.37
CA SER A 167 3.89 -13.43 21.41
C SER A 167 4.27 -14.28 20.21
N PRO A 168 4.96 -15.42 20.40
CA PRO A 168 5.11 -16.38 19.33
C PRO A 168 3.74 -16.95 18.98
N LYS A 169 3.47 -17.12 17.67
CA LYS A 169 2.29 -17.85 17.21
C LYS A 169 2.73 -19.21 16.67
N PRO A 170 2.26 -20.32 17.26
CA PRO A 170 2.55 -21.65 16.75
C PRO A 170 2.21 -21.76 15.26
N GLY A 171 3.15 -22.23 14.44
CA GLY A 171 2.97 -22.41 13.00
C GLY A 171 3.21 -21.19 12.13
N SER A 172 3.43 -20.00 12.70
CA SER A 172 3.80 -18.80 11.94
C SER A 172 5.31 -18.56 11.97
N ARG A 173 5.89 -18.16 10.83
CA ARG A 173 7.26 -17.63 10.76
C ARG A 173 7.32 -16.15 11.14
N ILE A 174 6.17 -15.48 11.30
CA ILE A 174 6.12 -14.09 11.75
C ILE A 174 6.09 -14.05 13.28
N GLU A 175 7.13 -13.47 13.86
CA GLU A 175 7.05 -13.03 15.25
C GLU A 175 6.27 -11.72 15.34
N ILE A 176 5.32 -11.64 16.27
CA ILE A 176 4.51 -10.44 16.45
C ILE A 176 4.76 -9.84 17.82
N LYS A 177 4.99 -8.54 17.80
CA LYS A 177 5.20 -7.67 18.95
C LYS A 177 4.00 -6.75 19.08
N ARG A 178 3.23 -6.87 20.16
CA ARG A 178 2.19 -5.86 20.42
C ARG A 178 2.87 -4.61 20.98
N GLY A 179 2.87 -3.52 20.23
CA GLY A 179 3.61 -2.30 20.60
C GLY A 179 3.44 -1.23 19.54
N GLY A 180 3.75 0.01 19.89
CA GLY A 180 3.44 1.20 19.08
C GLY A 180 1.97 1.59 19.19
N GLY A 181 1.62 2.74 18.62
CA GLY A 181 0.27 3.27 18.59
C GLY A 181 0.18 4.75 18.91
N LEU A 182 -0.89 5.36 18.40
CA LEU A 182 -1.24 6.74 18.68
C LEU A 182 -1.85 6.87 20.08
N LYS A 183 -1.75 8.07 20.66
CA LYS A 183 -2.35 8.36 21.95
C LYS A 183 -3.86 8.15 21.89
N LYS A 184 -4.43 7.50 22.91
CA LYS A 184 -5.87 7.24 23.00
C LYS A 184 -6.63 8.57 22.99
N GLY A 185 -7.62 8.70 22.11
CA GLY A 185 -8.43 9.90 21.95
C GLY A 185 -7.85 10.94 20.99
N SER A 186 -6.71 10.68 20.36
CA SER A 186 -6.26 11.45 19.20
C SER A 186 -7.18 11.21 18.01
N GLU A 187 -7.38 12.23 17.19
CA GLU A 187 -8.01 12.10 15.87
C GLU A 187 -7.22 11.10 15.00
N SER A 188 -7.75 10.64 13.87
CA SER A 188 -6.93 9.85 12.94
C SER A 188 -5.83 10.75 12.35
N PRO A 189 -4.57 10.30 12.25
CA PRO A 189 -3.51 11.11 11.70
C PRO A 189 -3.72 11.29 10.21
N GLU A 190 -3.17 12.38 9.67
CA GLU A 190 -3.13 12.54 8.24
C GLU A 190 -1.96 11.76 7.67
N TYR A 191 -2.27 10.71 6.91
CA TYR A 191 -1.28 9.91 6.18
C TYR A 191 -0.81 10.62 4.91
N TRP A 192 0.48 10.48 4.62
CA TRP A 192 1.16 11.09 3.47
C TRP A 192 1.82 10.02 2.60
N GLU A 193 1.63 10.17 1.29
CA GLU A 193 2.46 9.53 0.27
C GLU A 193 3.55 10.51 -0.17
N LEU A 194 4.78 10.04 -0.33
CA LEU A 194 5.93 10.82 -0.79
C LEU A 194 6.32 10.35 -2.18
N LYS A 195 6.58 11.31 -3.08
CA LYS A 195 7.00 11.01 -4.45
C LYS A 195 8.06 11.97 -4.93
N THR A 196 9.00 11.43 -5.72
CA THR A 196 9.88 12.24 -6.55
C THR A 196 9.57 12.05 -8.03
N LYS A 197 9.75 13.11 -8.82
CA LYS A 197 9.66 13.00 -10.28
C LYS A 197 10.54 14.03 -10.97
N SER A 198 11.29 13.58 -11.97
CA SER A 198 12.11 14.50 -12.79
C SER A 198 11.26 15.59 -13.44
N LEU A 199 11.79 16.81 -13.46
CA LEU A 199 11.22 17.95 -14.21
C LEU A 199 10.99 17.64 -15.69
N LYS A 200 11.79 16.74 -16.28
CA LYS A 200 11.69 16.31 -17.68
C LYS A 200 10.54 15.33 -17.96
N LYS A 201 9.90 14.78 -16.93
CA LYS A 201 8.86 13.76 -17.05
C LYS A 201 7.53 14.27 -16.51
N ARG A 202 6.44 13.91 -17.17
CA ARG A 202 5.08 14.13 -16.63
C ARG A 202 4.92 13.32 -15.34
N PHE A 203 4.14 13.86 -14.41
CA PHE A 203 3.74 13.13 -13.22
C PHE A 203 2.39 12.45 -13.49
N ASP A 204 2.29 11.18 -13.12
CA ASP A 204 1.05 10.42 -13.23
C ASP A 204 0.14 10.78 -12.04
N TRP A 205 -0.57 11.90 -12.20
CA TRP A 205 -1.58 12.35 -11.24
C TRP A 205 -2.69 11.33 -11.06
N ALA A 206 -3.00 10.56 -12.11
CA ALA A 206 -4.06 9.58 -12.06
C ALA A 206 -3.65 8.42 -11.13
N GLY A 207 -2.54 7.74 -11.42
CA GLY A 207 -2.03 6.68 -10.57
C GLY A 207 -1.70 7.11 -9.14
N ALA A 208 -1.28 8.36 -8.93
CA ALA A 208 -1.08 8.92 -7.58
C ALA A 208 -2.40 9.01 -6.80
N TYR A 209 -3.47 9.60 -7.36
CA TYR A 209 -4.76 9.65 -6.66
C TYR A 209 -5.38 8.26 -6.46
N GLY A 210 -5.20 7.34 -7.42
CA GLY A 210 -5.59 5.94 -7.25
C GLY A 210 -4.94 5.29 -6.02
N GLN A 211 -3.65 5.53 -5.82
CA GLN A 211 -2.92 5.10 -4.63
C GLN A 211 -3.47 5.70 -3.35
N LEU A 212 -3.76 7.01 -3.35
CA LEU A 212 -4.29 7.70 -2.19
C LEU A 212 -5.68 7.16 -1.79
N CYS A 213 -6.59 6.99 -2.74
CA CYS A 213 -7.93 6.46 -2.46
C CYS A 213 -7.89 5.02 -1.94
N LEU A 214 -7.10 4.14 -2.58
CA LEU A 214 -7.08 2.71 -2.26
C LEU A 214 -6.32 2.36 -0.97
N GLY A 215 -5.45 3.26 -0.49
CA GLY A 215 -4.80 3.15 0.83
C GLY A 215 -5.42 4.03 1.92
N ASP A 216 -6.47 4.77 1.57
CA ASP A 216 -7.07 5.83 2.39
C ASP A 216 -5.99 6.78 2.98
N VAL A 217 -5.17 7.30 2.07
CA VAL A 217 -4.09 8.28 2.32
C VAL A 217 -4.60 9.67 1.97
N HIS A 218 -4.30 10.64 2.82
CA HIS A 218 -4.94 11.95 2.78
C HIS A 218 -4.18 12.95 1.93
N ASN A 219 -2.85 12.85 1.93
CA ASN A 219 -1.98 13.85 1.33
C ASN A 219 -0.89 13.24 0.46
N LEU A 220 -0.40 14.04 -0.49
CA LEU A 220 0.78 13.78 -1.30
C LEU A 220 1.79 14.90 -1.07
N LEU A 221 3.04 14.52 -0.76
CA LEU A 221 4.19 15.40 -0.89
C LEU A 221 4.98 14.99 -2.13
N ILE A 222 5.04 15.86 -3.13
CA ILE A 222 5.79 15.60 -4.36
C ILE A 222 6.95 16.56 -4.54
N ALA A 223 8.15 16.03 -4.76
CA ALA A 223 9.33 16.79 -5.18
C ALA A 223 9.57 16.67 -6.69
N ARG A 224 9.83 17.80 -7.33
CA ARG A 224 10.28 17.88 -8.72
C ARG A 224 11.78 18.07 -8.77
N THR A 225 12.48 17.14 -9.42
CA THR A 225 13.94 17.10 -9.38
C THR A 225 14.59 17.40 -10.73
N LYS A 226 15.75 18.06 -10.69
CA LYS A 226 16.71 18.06 -11.79
C LYS A 226 17.90 17.22 -11.31
N TRP A 227 17.95 15.98 -11.77
CA TRP A 227 18.90 15.01 -11.22
C TRP A 227 18.66 14.88 -9.70
N THR A 228 19.68 15.03 -8.86
CA THR A 228 19.59 14.91 -7.40
C THR A 228 19.05 16.17 -6.73
N GLU A 229 18.98 17.30 -7.45
CA GLU A 229 18.59 18.57 -6.86
C GLU A 229 17.07 18.72 -6.88
N VAL A 230 16.48 18.91 -5.70
CA VAL A 230 15.07 19.29 -5.58
C VAL A 230 14.91 20.73 -6.05
N LYS A 231 14.04 20.94 -7.04
CA LYS A 231 13.77 22.27 -7.63
C LYS A 231 12.45 22.86 -7.16
N SER A 232 11.48 22.01 -6.86
CA SER A 232 10.26 22.42 -6.17
C SER A 232 9.69 21.26 -5.38
N MET A 233 8.94 21.58 -4.34
CA MET A 233 8.13 20.65 -3.58
C MET A 233 6.72 21.19 -3.44
N GLU A 234 5.75 20.28 -3.44
CA GLU A 234 4.35 20.62 -3.33
C GLU A 234 3.64 19.64 -2.40
N SER A 235 2.91 20.17 -1.42
CA SER A 235 1.97 19.42 -0.59
C SER A 235 0.57 19.56 -1.18
N LEU A 236 -0.10 18.44 -1.39
CA LEU A 236 -1.43 18.40 -1.99
C LEU A 236 -2.32 17.48 -1.17
N THR A 237 -3.54 17.93 -0.92
CA THR A 237 -4.63 17.06 -0.44
C THR A 237 -5.02 16.07 -1.54
N ARG A 238 -5.57 14.92 -1.16
CA ARG A 238 -6.09 13.91 -2.09
C ARG A 238 -7.05 14.54 -3.10
N GLU A 239 -7.89 15.47 -2.69
CA GLU A 239 -8.86 16.17 -3.55
C GLU A 239 -8.14 17.02 -4.62
N GLN A 240 -7.07 17.73 -4.25
CA GLN A 240 -6.25 18.49 -5.20
C GLN A 240 -5.51 17.57 -6.20
N VAL A 241 -5.03 16.42 -5.74
CA VAL A 241 -4.43 15.40 -6.64
C VAL A 241 -5.49 14.86 -7.61
N GLY A 242 -6.70 14.57 -7.13
CA GLY A 242 -7.82 14.09 -7.94
C GLY A 242 -8.24 15.08 -9.03
N ALA A 243 -8.30 16.38 -8.68
CA ALA A 243 -8.59 17.45 -9.64
C ALA A 243 -7.57 17.52 -10.79
N ARG A 244 -6.31 17.14 -10.55
CA ARG A 244 -5.25 17.07 -11.57
C ARG A 244 -5.27 15.78 -12.38
N GLY A 245 -5.64 14.67 -11.75
CA GLY A 245 -5.65 13.34 -12.34
C GLY A 245 -6.72 13.13 -13.43
N ARG A 246 -7.79 13.93 -13.42
CA ARG A 246 -8.96 13.78 -14.32
C ARG A 246 -9.42 12.32 -14.38
N PHE A 247 -9.87 11.81 -13.24
CA PHE A 247 -10.38 10.45 -13.12
C PHE A 247 -11.66 10.26 -13.93
N PHE A 248 -11.52 9.69 -15.13
CA PHE A 248 -12.63 9.14 -15.89
C PHE A 248 -12.98 7.79 -15.26
N ASP A 249 -14.19 7.64 -14.71
CA ASP A 249 -14.93 6.40 -14.34
C ASP A 249 -14.15 5.16 -13.85
N LEU A 250 -12.87 5.28 -13.50
CA LEU A 250 -11.95 4.14 -13.42
C LEU A 250 -12.23 3.31 -12.18
N PHE A 251 -12.59 3.96 -11.08
CA PHE A 251 -13.05 3.24 -9.89
C PHE A 251 -14.31 2.43 -10.19
N GLY A 252 -15.20 2.92 -11.07
CA GLY A 252 -16.36 2.16 -11.55
C GLY A 252 -15.96 0.99 -12.46
N ARG A 253 -15.00 1.19 -13.37
CA ARG A 253 -14.44 0.11 -14.19
C ARG A 253 -13.70 -0.94 -13.35
N LEU A 254 -12.96 -0.52 -12.33
CA LEU A 254 -12.30 -1.41 -11.38
C LEU A 254 -13.33 -2.19 -10.56
N GLU A 255 -14.39 -1.54 -10.07
CA GLU A 255 -15.50 -2.22 -9.41
C GLU A 255 -16.12 -3.29 -10.32
N ALA A 256 -16.41 -2.94 -11.58
CA ALA A 256 -16.97 -3.87 -12.56
C ALA A 256 -16.03 -5.06 -12.80
N LEU A 257 -14.73 -4.82 -12.98
CA LEU A 257 -13.74 -5.88 -13.14
C LEU A 257 -13.67 -6.81 -11.92
N LEU A 258 -13.63 -6.25 -10.71
CA LEU A 258 -13.61 -7.05 -9.48
C LEU A 258 -14.88 -7.88 -9.33
N LYS A 259 -16.06 -7.34 -9.68
CA LYS A 259 -17.32 -8.11 -9.70
C LYS A 259 -17.26 -9.26 -10.70
N SER A 260 -16.77 -9.02 -11.91
CA SER A 260 -16.62 -10.09 -12.91
C SER A 260 -15.67 -11.19 -12.44
N ILE A 261 -14.56 -10.83 -11.78
CA ILE A 261 -13.66 -11.79 -11.14
C ILE A 261 -14.41 -12.61 -10.09
N LEU A 262 -15.11 -11.95 -9.15
CA LEU A 262 -15.88 -12.60 -8.09
C LEU A 262 -16.95 -13.54 -8.65
N GLU A 263 -17.68 -13.13 -9.68
CA GLU A 263 -18.70 -13.93 -10.37
C GLU A 263 -18.12 -15.19 -11.00
N ILE A 264 -16.86 -15.16 -11.46
CA ILE A 264 -16.17 -16.31 -12.03
C ILE A 264 -15.69 -17.24 -10.93
N VAL A 265 -14.92 -16.71 -9.96
CA VAL A 265 -14.20 -17.54 -8.98
C VAL A 265 -15.10 -18.09 -7.87
N ARG A 266 -16.27 -17.49 -7.63
CA ARG A 266 -17.21 -17.97 -6.60
C ARG A 266 -18.16 -19.07 -7.09
N LYS A 267 -18.26 -19.35 -8.40
CA LYS A 267 -19.15 -20.40 -8.93
C LYS A 267 -18.90 -21.74 -8.22
N PRO A 268 -19.91 -22.47 -7.74
CA PRO A 268 -19.69 -23.75 -7.09
C PRO A 268 -18.86 -24.70 -7.98
N ALA A 269 -17.85 -25.34 -7.39
CA ALA A 269 -17.13 -26.45 -8.01
C ALA A 269 -17.36 -27.70 -7.15
N ASP A 270 -17.39 -28.87 -7.78
CA ASP A 270 -17.67 -30.13 -7.09
C ASP A 270 -16.56 -30.45 -6.05
N GLY A 271 -16.88 -30.30 -4.77
CA GLY A 271 -16.21 -31.01 -3.67
C GLY A 271 -14.96 -30.41 -3.03
N SER A 272 -14.48 -29.21 -3.42
CA SER A 272 -13.32 -28.56 -2.74
C SER A 272 -13.70 -27.33 -1.92
N ASN A 273 -13.22 -27.27 -0.67
CA ASN A 273 -13.40 -26.14 0.26
C ASN A 273 -12.45 -24.95 0.00
N SER A 274 -11.38 -25.14 -0.78
CA SER A 274 -10.41 -24.08 -1.14
C SER A 274 -10.08 -24.18 -2.63
N ARG A 275 -9.97 -23.03 -3.29
CA ARG A 275 -9.72 -22.96 -4.74
C ARG A 275 -8.75 -21.83 -5.04
N SER A 276 -7.85 -22.09 -5.98
CA SER A 276 -6.87 -21.10 -6.42
C SER A 276 -7.07 -20.81 -7.91
N TYR A 277 -7.03 -19.53 -8.26
CA TYR A 277 -7.11 -19.02 -9.62
C TYR A 277 -5.93 -18.08 -9.87
N VAL A 278 -5.71 -17.72 -11.12
CA VAL A 278 -4.67 -16.77 -11.51
C VAL A 278 -5.27 -15.72 -12.44
N VAL A 279 -4.95 -14.46 -12.19
CA VAL A 279 -5.20 -13.35 -13.12
C VAL A 279 -3.87 -12.92 -13.71
N THR A 280 -3.76 -12.95 -15.04
CA THR A 280 -2.61 -12.45 -15.79
C THR A 280 -3.02 -11.30 -16.70
N TRP A 281 -2.06 -10.44 -17.00
CA TRP A 281 -2.13 -9.42 -18.04
C TRP A 281 -0.79 -9.39 -18.76
N ASP A 282 -0.83 -9.48 -20.08
CA ASP A 282 0.34 -9.55 -20.97
C ASP A 282 0.37 -8.31 -21.90
#